data_AF-A0A3D1TVK8-F1
#
_entry.id   AF-A0A3D1TVK8-F1
#
_cell.length_a   1.000
_cell.length_b   1.000
_cell.length_c   1.000
_cell.angle_alpha   90.00
_cell.angle_beta   90.00
_cell.angle_gamma   90.00
#
_symmetry.space_group_name_H-M   'P 1'
#
loop_
_entity.id
_entity.type
_entity.pdbx_description
1 polymer ?
#
loop_
_entity_poly.entity_id
_entity_poly.type
_entity_poly.pdbx_seq_one_letter_code
_entity_poly.pdbx_strand_id
1 'polypeptide(L)'
;MKAVGAKRHFILQELLAETAVIGFLGAAAGTGLAMAATAMLDNQVLRISPSFDWIIILGLLALGTALAMGAAMVTAWPASGEKPLTVLRYE
;
A
#
# COMPACT_ATOMS: atom_id res chain seq x y z
N MET A 1 -9.61 16.37 12.87
CA MET A 1 -8.20 16.83 12.77
C MET A 1 -8.07 18.33 12.46
N LYS A 2 -8.63 18.85 11.36
CA LYS A 2 -8.54 20.30 11.05
C LYS A 2 -9.19 21.22 12.09
N ALA A 3 -10.26 20.77 12.76
CA ALA A 3 -10.92 21.52 13.85
C ALA A 3 -10.03 21.70 15.10
N VAL A 4 -8.98 20.88 15.25
CA VAL A 4 -7.98 20.97 16.34
C VAL A 4 -6.73 21.74 15.86
N GLY A 5 -6.75 22.33 14.66
CA GLY A 5 -5.63 23.11 14.10
C GLY A 5 -4.62 22.33 13.28
N ALA A 6 -4.87 21.05 12.97
CA ALA A 6 -3.96 20.26 12.14
C ALA A 6 -3.85 20.83 10.71
N LYS A 7 -2.61 21.05 10.26
CA LYS A 7 -2.31 21.55 8.90
C LYS A 7 -2.63 20.50 7.85
N ARG A 8 -3.06 20.94 6.66
CA ARG A 8 -3.41 20.07 5.53
C ARG A 8 -2.32 19.05 5.16
N HIS A 9 -1.05 19.49 5.14
CA HIS A 9 0.07 18.61 4.81
C HIS A 9 0.31 17.51 5.85
N PHE A 10 0.02 17.78 7.13
CA PHE A 10 0.21 16.82 8.21
C PHE A 10 -0.79 15.66 8.06
N ILE A 11 -2.05 15.98 7.79
CA ILE A 11 -3.10 14.96 7.55
C ILE A 11 -2.76 14.12 6.32
N LEU A 12 -2.27 14.75 5.25
CA LEU A 12 -1.83 14.01 4.05
C LEU A 12 -0.65 13.08 4.33
N GLN A 13 0.35 13.54 5.08
CA GLN A 13 1.52 12.73 5.42
C GLN A 13 1.15 11.53 6.27
N GLU A 14 0.29 11.71 7.29
CA GLU A 14 -0.21 10.62 8.13
C GLU A 14 -0.91 9.55 7.27
N LEU A 15 -1.88 9.97 6.45
CA LEU A 15 -2.68 9.05 5.65
C LEU A 15 -1.83 8.30 4.62
N LEU A 16 -0.88 9.01 3.98
CA LEU A 16 0.03 8.39 3.02
C LEU A 16 1.01 7.43 3.71
N ALA A 17 1.50 7.75 4.91
CA ALA A 17 2.37 6.87 5.67
C ALA A 17 1.62 5.60 6.11
N GLU A 18 0.41 5.74 6.62
CA GLU A 18 -0.43 4.61 7.00
C GLU A 18 -0.73 3.71 5.80
N THR A 19 -1.11 4.32 4.67
CA THR A 19 -1.43 3.55 3.46
C THR A 19 -0.17 2.94 2.83
N ALA A 20 1.00 3.58 2.96
CA ALA A 20 2.27 3.00 2.52
C ALA A 20 2.63 1.75 3.34
N VAL A 21 2.45 1.78 4.67
CA VAL A 21 2.69 0.63 5.54
C VAL A 21 1.74 -0.51 5.20
N ILE A 22 0.44 -0.23 5.07
CA ILE A 22 -0.56 -1.23 4.69
C ILE A 22 -0.28 -1.79 3.30
N GLY A 23 0.04 -0.93 2.34
CA GLY A 23 0.40 -1.31 0.97
C GLY A 23 1.65 -2.19 0.93
N PHE A 24 2.65 -1.89 1.76
CA PHE A 24 3.87 -2.69 1.88
C PHE A 24 3.58 -4.07 2.46
N LEU A 25 2.83 -4.14 3.54
CA LEU A 25 2.44 -5.41 4.16
C LEU A 25 1.60 -6.26 3.19
N GLY A 26 0.68 -5.65 2.45
CA GLY A 26 -0.09 -6.33 1.41
C GLY A 26 0.79 -6.86 0.27
N ALA A 27 1.74 -6.05 -0.22
CA ALA A 27 2.69 -6.47 -1.24
C ALA A 27 3.62 -7.60 -0.75
N ALA A 28 4.07 -7.54 0.51
CA ALA A 28 4.89 -8.58 1.13
C ALA A 28 4.12 -9.88 1.32
N ALA A 29 2.87 -9.82 1.77
CA ALA A 29 2.02 -10.99 1.89
C ALA A 29 1.73 -11.61 0.51
N GLY A 30 1.41 -10.79 -0.50
CA GLY A 30 1.15 -11.26 -1.86
C GLY A 30 2.36 -11.90 -2.53
N THR A 31 3.53 -11.27 -2.43
CA THR A 31 4.79 -11.85 -2.96
C THR A 31 5.18 -13.12 -2.21
N GLY A 32 5.06 -13.15 -0.89
CA GLY A 32 5.32 -14.35 -0.08
C GLY A 32 4.41 -15.52 -0.45
N LEU A 33 3.11 -15.27 -0.67
CA LEU A 33 2.16 -16.29 -1.12
C LEU A 33 2.49 -16.80 -2.53
N ALA A 34 2.87 -15.91 -3.45
CA ALA A 34 3.30 -16.30 -4.79
C ALA A 34 4.55 -17.21 -4.74
N MET A 35 5.55 -16.84 -3.94
CA MET A 35 6.77 -17.66 -3.76
C MET A 35 6.45 -19.03 -3.17
N ALA A 36 5.57 -19.09 -2.15
CA ALA A 36 5.14 -20.34 -1.54
C ALA A 36 4.41 -21.24 -2.57
N ALA A 37 3.50 -20.66 -3.35
CA ALA A 37 2.79 -21.38 -4.40
C ALA A 37 3.73 -21.93 -5.48
N THR A 38 4.69 -21.12 -5.94
CA THR A 38 5.73 -21.56 -6.90
C THR A 38 6.58 -22.69 -6.32
N ALA A 39 7.03 -22.57 -5.07
CA ALA A 39 7.84 -23.61 -4.42
C ALA A 39 7.08 -24.93 -4.26
N MET A 40 5.78 -24.87 -3.93
CA MET A 40 4.94 -26.08 -3.86
C MET A 40 4.75 -26.72 -5.23
N LEU A 41 4.48 -25.92 -6.26
CA LEU A 41 4.28 -26.40 -7.63
C LEU A 41 5.55 -27.05 -8.21
N ASP A 42 6.69 -26.38 -8.04
CA ASP A 42 7.98 -26.85 -8.54
C ASP A 42 8.41 -28.15 -7.87
N ASN A 43 8.23 -28.28 -6.55
CA ASN A 43 8.61 -29.48 -5.81
C ASN A 43 7.67 -30.67 -6.07
N GLN A 44 6.37 -30.43 -6.21
CA GLN A 44 5.37 -31.51 -6.31
C GLN A 44 5.07 -31.94 -7.75
N VAL A 45 5.09 -31.00 -8.71
CA VAL A 45 4.63 -31.26 -10.08
C VAL A 45 5.80 -31.29 -11.06
N LEU A 46 6.62 -30.24 -11.08
CA LEU A 46 7.63 -30.05 -12.13
C LEU A 46 8.97 -30.72 -11.80
N ARG A 47 9.28 -30.96 -10.52
CA ARG A 47 10.56 -31.48 -10.00
C ARG A 47 11.77 -30.64 -10.46
N ILE A 48 11.58 -29.33 -10.58
CA ILE A 48 12.62 -28.36 -10.94
C ILE A 48 13.00 -27.58 -9.68
N SER A 49 14.26 -27.15 -9.56
CA SER A 49 14.69 -26.28 -8.47
C SER A 49 14.06 -24.90 -8.61
N PRO A 50 13.31 -24.41 -7.60
CA PRO A 50 12.76 -23.06 -7.64
C PRO A 50 13.89 -22.03 -7.74
N SER A 51 13.72 -21.06 -8.62
CA SER A 51 14.63 -19.91 -8.74
C SER A 51 13.84 -18.63 -8.52
N PHE A 52 14.38 -17.76 -7.69
CA PHE A 52 13.76 -16.48 -7.34
C PHE A 52 14.71 -15.34 -7.70
N ASP A 53 14.24 -14.42 -8.53
CA ASP A 53 14.98 -13.21 -8.86
C ASP A 53 14.65 -12.11 -7.85
N TRP A 54 15.67 -11.66 -7.12
CA TRP A 54 15.55 -10.62 -6.11
C TRP A 54 15.13 -9.27 -6.70
N ILE A 55 15.52 -8.98 -7.95
CA ILE A 55 15.13 -7.75 -8.64
C ILE A 55 13.62 -7.73 -8.87
N ILE A 56 13.04 -8.87 -9.28
CA ILE A 56 11.60 -9.00 -9.48
C ILE A 56 10.86 -8.86 -8.15
N ILE A 57 11.34 -9.51 -7.09
CA ILE A 57 10.71 -9.44 -5.75
C ILE A 57 10.70 -8.00 -5.24
N LEU A 58 11.85 -7.31 -5.28
CA LEU A 58 11.94 -5.91 -4.88
C LEU A 58 11.08 -5.01 -5.76
N GLY A 59 11.04 -5.29 -7.07
CA GLY A 59 10.17 -4.59 -8.03
C GLY A 59 8.69 -4.74 -7.69
N LEU A 60 8.23 -5.94 -7.33
CA LEU A 60 6.84 -6.19 -6.93
C LEU A 60 6.48 -5.49 -5.61
N LEU A 61 7.39 -5.49 -4.64
CA LEU A 61 7.21 -4.77 -3.37
C LEU A 61 7.11 -3.25 -3.60
N ALA A 62 8.03 -2.69 -4.38
CA ALA A 62 8.05 -1.26 -4.71
C ALA A 62 6.81 -0.86 -5.54
N LEU A 63 6.40 -1.70 -6.49
CA LEU A 63 5.24 -1.42 -7.32
C LEU A 63 3.94 -1.52 -6.52
N GLY A 64 3.77 -2.54 -5.67
CA GLY A 64 2.59 -2.69 -4.83
C GLY A 64 2.41 -1.54 -3.84
N THR A 65 3.50 -1.10 -3.20
CA THR A 65 3.49 0.09 -2.34
C THR A 65 3.19 1.37 -3.10
N ALA A 66 3.84 1.58 -4.25
CA ALA A 66 3.62 2.76 -5.09
C ALA A 66 2.17 2.85 -5.58
N LEU A 67 1.55 1.72 -5.95
CA LEU A 67 0.14 1.67 -6.34
C LEU A 67 -0.78 2.02 -5.17
N ALA A 68 -0.54 1.46 -3.98
CA ALA A 68 -1.32 1.78 -2.78
C ALA A 68 -1.23 3.27 -2.43
N MET A 69 -0.02 3.84 -2.46
CA MET A 69 0.22 5.26 -2.23
C MET A 69 -0.41 6.14 -3.32
N GLY A 70 -0.34 5.71 -4.58
CA GLY A 70 -0.96 6.41 -5.71
C GLY A 70 -2.48 6.48 -5.58
N ALA A 71 -3.12 5.35 -5.23
CA ALA A 71 -4.55 5.29 -4.96
C ALA A 71 -4.94 6.17 -3.77
N ALA A 72 -4.15 6.14 -2.69
CA ALA A 72 -4.36 6.99 -1.52
C ALA A 72 -4.21 8.48 -1.85
N MET A 73 -3.24 8.85 -2.69
CA MET A 73 -3.01 10.23 -3.09
C MET A 73 -4.22 10.80 -3.84
N VAL A 74 -4.80 10.02 -4.76
CA VAL A 74 -5.97 10.44 -5.56
C VAL A 74 -7.17 10.77 -4.67
N THR A 75 -7.39 10.01 -3.59
CA THR A 75 -8.54 10.21 -2.69
C THR A 75 -8.25 11.21 -1.57
N ALA A 76 -7.06 11.19 -1.00
CA ALA A 76 -6.68 12.03 0.13
C ALA A 76 -6.47 13.50 -0.28
N TRP A 77 -6.01 13.76 -1.51
CA TRP A 77 -5.73 15.12 -1.98
C TRP A 77 -6.94 16.07 -1.93
N PRO A 78 -8.11 15.72 -2.50
CA PRO A 78 -9.31 16.54 -2.39
C PRO A 78 -9.87 16.56 -0.95
N ALA A 79 -9.89 15.43 -0.25
CA ALA A 79 -10.43 15.33 1.11
C ALA A 79 -9.66 16.22 2.13
N SER A 80 -8.35 16.32 1.97
CA SER A 80 -7.51 17.21 2.78
C SER A 80 -7.77 18.71 2.54
N GLY A 81 -8.48 19.08 1.47
CA GLY A 81 -8.88 20.46 1.17
C GLY A 81 -10.20 20.91 1.81
N GLU A 82 -11.05 19.98 2.25
CA GLU A 82 -12.42 20.30 2.72
C GLU A 82 -12.49 21.17 3.98
N LYS A 83 -13.46 22.08 4.05
CA LYS A 83 -13.62 22.97 5.21
C LYS A 83 -14.12 22.17 6.42
N PRO A 84 -13.50 22.29 7.61
CA PRO A 84 -13.87 21.50 8.78
C PRO A 84 -15.32 21.70 9.24
N LEU A 85 -15.87 22.91 9.06
CA LEU A 85 -17.29 23.21 9.33
C LEU A 85 -18.26 22.43 8.43
N THR A 86 -17.88 22.17 7.17
CA THR A 86 -18.68 21.33 6.27
C THR A 86 -18.67 19.88 6.73
N VAL A 87 -17.49 19.36 7.12
CA VAL A 87 -17.32 17.97 7.57
C VAL A 87 -18.01 17.69 8.90
N LEU A 88 -18.01 18.62 9.84
CA LEU A 88 -18.64 18.46 11.17
C LEU A 88 -20.17 18.65 11.15
N ARG A 89 -20.71 19.24 10.08
CA ARG A 89 -22.16 19.40 9.89
C ARG A 89 -22.79 18.20 9.18
N TYR A 90 -22.00 17.26 8.67
CA TYR A 90 -22.55 16.01 8.16
C TYR A 90 -23.19 15.25 9.33
N GLU A 91 -24.51 15.12 9.26
CA GLU A 91 -25.31 14.20 10.08
C GLU A 91 -25.13 12.75 9.61
#